data_AF-M1CA41-F1
#
_entry.id   AF-M1CA41-F1
#
_cell.length_a   1.000
_cell.length_b   1.000
_cell.length_c   1.000
_cell.angle_alpha   90.00
_cell.angle_beta   90.00
_cell.angle_gamma   90.00
#
_symmetry.space_group_name_H-M   'P 1'
#
loop_
_entity.id
_entity.type
_entity.pdbx_description
1 polymer ?
#
loop_
_entity_poly.entity_id
_entity_poly.type
_entity_poly.pdbx_seq_one_letter_code
_entity_poly.pdbx_strand_id
1 'polypeptide(L)'
;MVSERNLSKNVCIIGAGPSGLVAARELRKEGHNVVVFEQNHEVGGQWLYQPKVEHEDPLGSSNVLKVHSSIYASLRLTSPREIMGFTDFPFVVKKGRDPRRFPGHKELLLYLQDFCEYFGLREMIRFNTTVEYVGMLDYPEFGKDLRWIVKSKEKEAEERVEEVFDAVVVATGHYSQPRLPSIKGLSKFPYLSSLSFVH
;
A
#
# COMPACT_ATOMS: atom_id res chain seq x y z
N MET A 1 37.33 -6.01 15.30
CA MET A 1 36.83 -4.74 14.72
C MET A 1 35.34 -4.71 15.00
N VAL A 2 34.94 -3.93 16.01
CA VAL A 2 33.52 -3.81 16.41
C VAL A 2 32.91 -2.78 15.46
N SER A 3 32.13 -3.26 14.49
CA SER A 3 31.38 -2.42 13.54
C SER A 3 30.37 -1.56 14.31
N GLU A 4 30.18 -0.35 13.81
CA GLU A 4 29.39 0.76 14.36
C GLU A 4 28.11 0.28 15.06
N ARG A 5 27.81 0.88 16.22
CA ARG A 5 26.55 0.66 16.93
C ARG A 5 25.41 0.90 15.94
N ASN A 6 24.68 -0.15 15.58
CA ASN A 6 23.45 -0.05 14.81
C ASN A 6 22.42 0.66 15.70
N LEU A 7 22.50 2.00 15.75
CA LEU A 7 21.59 2.83 16.52
C LEU A 7 20.19 2.62 15.95
N SER A 8 19.26 2.20 16.80
CA SER A 8 17.86 2.09 16.41
C SER A 8 17.38 3.43 15.84
N LYS A 9 16.60 3.37 14.75
CA LYS A 9 16.06 4.51 14.03
C LYS A 9 14.54 4.41 14.07
N ASN A 10 13.85 5.53 14.14
CA ASN A 10 12.41 5.61 13.97
C ASN A 10 12.10 5.76 12.48
N VAL A 11 11.49 4.74 11.88
CA VAL A 11 11.25 4.65 10.44
C VAL A 11 9.76 4.68 10.14
N CYS A 12 9.35 5.60 9.28
CA CYS A 12 8.01 5.64 8.72
C CYS A 12 7.98 4.86 7.40
N ILE A 13 6.95 4.03 7.21
CA ILE A 13 6.67 3.33 5.97
C ILE A 13 5.27 3.76 5.49
N ILE A 14 5.16 4.15 4.22
CA ILE A 14 3.89 4.60 3.64
C ILE A 14 3.34 3.52 2.71
N GLY A 15 2.28 2.84 3.16
CA GLY A 15 1.59 1.76 2.46
C GLY A 15 1.89 0.37 3.06
N ALA A 16 0.85 -0.43 3.29
CA ALA A 16 0.91 -1.81 3.75
C ALA A 16 0.56 -2.82 2.62
N GLY A 17 0.99 -2.52 1.40
CA GLY A 17 1.05 -3.49 0.30
C GLY A 17 2.24 -4.46 0.44
N PRO A 18 2.47 -5.35 -0.54
CA PRO A 18 3.58 -6.32 -0.50
C PRO A 18 4.94 -5.69 -0.16
N SER A 19 5.28 -4.58 -0.80
CA SER A 19 6.55 -3.88 -0.58
C SER A 19 6.67 -3.32 0.84
N GLY A 20 5.60 -2.73 1.38
CA GLY A 20 5.58 -2.16 2.72
C GLY A 20 5.67 -3.22 3.81
N LEU A 21 4.99 -4.36 3.64
CA LEU A 21 5.07 -5.48 4.58
C LEU A 21 6.48 -6.07 4.66
N VAL A 22 7.14 -6.27 3.51
CA VAL A 22 8.53 -6.75 3.49
C VAL A 22 9.47 -5.74 4.13
N ALA A 23 9.35 -4.45 3.77
CA ALA A 23 10.17 -3.39 4.36
C ALA A 23 10.00 -3.32 5.89
N ALA A 24 8.76 -3.38 6.38
CA ALA A 24 8.45 -3.35 7.81
C ALA A 24 9.09 -4.52 8.55
N ARG A 25 9.00 -5.72 7.98
CA ARG A 25 9.61 -6.92 8.54
C ARG A 25 11.12 -6.81 8.65
N GLU A 26 11.79 -6.47 7.55
CA GLU A 26 13.26 -6.42 7.52
C GLU A 26 13.80 -5.29 8.41
N LEU A 27 13.18 -4.11 8.40
CA LEU A 27 13.59 -2.99 9.26
C LEU A 27 13.41 -3.30 10.75
N ARG A 28 12.30 -3.95 11.13
CA ARG A 28 12.12 -4.39 12.52
C ARG A 28 13.14 -5.46 12.92
N LYS A 29 13.47 -6.38 12.00
CA LYS A 29 14.48 -7.42 12.24
C LYS A 29 15.88 -6.84 12.47
N GLU A 30 16.20 -5.71 11.85
CA GLU A 30 17.43 -4.94 12.10
C GLU A 30 17.38 -4.09 13.40
N GLY A 31 16.28 -4.13 14.14
CA GLY A 31 16.13 -3.45 15.44
C GLY A 31 15.66 -1.99 15.35
N HIS A 32 15.13 -1.56 14.21
CA HIS A 32 14.53 -0.24 14.07
C HIS A 32 13.09 -0.19 14.62
N ASN A 33 12.69 0.98 15.10
CA ASN A 33 11.31 1.26 15.50
C ASN A 33 10.51 1.64 14.25
N VAL A 34 9.57 0.80 13.84
CA VAL A 34 8.84 0.97 12.58
C VAL A 34 7.40 1.38 12.84
N VAL A 35 6.90 2.35 12.07
CA VAL A 35 5.47 2.67 11.96
C VAL A 35 5.09 2.60 10.48
N VAL A 36 4.02 1.87 10.18
CA VAL A 36 3.46 1.78 8.83
C VAL A 36 2.13 2.53 8.80
N PHE A 37 1.96 3.44 7.85
CA PHE A 37 0.67 4.09 7.59
C PHE A 37 -0.02 3.42 6.40
N GLU A 38 -1.27 2.99 6.59
CA GLU A 38 -2.10 2.40 5.54
C GLU A 38 -3.45 3.12 5.47
N GLN A 39 -3.78 3.64 4.29
CA GLN A 39 -5.03 4.37 4.07
C GLN A 39 -6.27 3.47 4.13
N ASN A 40 -6.13 2.18 3.86
CA ASN A 40 -7.22 1.21 3.94
C ASN A 40 -7.36 0.62 5.35
N HIS A 41 -8.45 -0.09 5.57
CA HIS A 41 -8.75 -0.78 6.83
C HIS A 41 -7.99 -2.11 6.97
N GLU A 42 -7.24 -2.52 5.94
CA GLU A 42 -6.58 -3.83 5.87
C GLU A 42 -5.33 -3.76 4.97
N VAL A 43 -4.41 -4.69 5.18
CA VAL A 43 -3.20 -4.86 4.35
C VAL A 43 -3.54 -5.39 2.97
N GLY A 44 -2.56 -5.33 2.07
CA GLY A 44 -2.62 -5.96 0.75
C GLY A 44 -2.49 -4.97 -0.40
N GLY A 45 -2.67 -3.66 -0.15
CA GLY A 45 -2.55 -2.62 -1.17
C GLY A 45 -3.46 -2.89 -2.36
N GLN A 46 -2.89 -3.02 -3.56
CA GLN A 46 -3.65 -3.33 -4.77
C GLN A 46 -4.45 -4.65 -4.68
N TRP A 47 -4.04 -5.61 -3.85
CA TRP A 47 -4.69 -6.91 -3.71
C TRP A 47 -5.95 -6.88 -2.82
N LEU A 48 -6.17 -5.78 -2.10
CA LEU A 48 -7.39 -5.54 -1.33
C LEU A 48 -8.51 -5.09 -2.28
N TYR A 49 -9.25 -6.07 -2.81
CA TYR A 49 -10.35 -5.80 -3.74
C TYR A 49 -11.48 -5.02 -3.07
N GLN A 50 -11.91 -3.93 -3.70
CA GLN A 50 -13.06 -3.14 -3.29
C GLN A 50 -14.07 -3.13 -4.44
N PRO A 51 -15.28 -3.72 -4.27
CA PRO A 51 -16.27 -3.81 -5.33
C PRO A 51 -16.98 -2.47 -5.60
N LYS A 52 -16.98 -1.54 -4.64
CA LYS A 52 -17.69 -0.26 -4.73
C LYS A 52 -16.82 0.80 -5.41
N VAL A 53 -16.98 0.93 -6.73
CA VAL A 53 -16.46 2.05 -7.53
C VAL A 53 -17.56 3.09 -7.84
N GLU A 54 -18.74 2.96 -7.21
CA GLU A 54 -19.99 3.69 -7.55
C GLU A 54 -19.92 5.22 -7.39
N HIS A 55 -18.80 5.76 -6.89
CA HIS A 55 -18.52 7.19 -6.79
C HIS A 55 -17.12 7.57 -7.29
N GLU A 56 -16.47 6.68 -8.03
CA GLU A 56 -15.25 6.99 -8.77
C GLU A 56 -15.60 7.53 -10.14
N ASP A 57 -14.84 8.52 -10.60
CA ASP A 57 -14.90 8.90 -12.00
C ASP A 57 -14.42 7.71 -12.83
N PRO A 58 -15.26 7.11 -13.71
CA PRO A 58 -14.88 5.96 -14.53
C PRO A 58 -13.67 6.23 -15.42
N LEU A 59 -13.40 7.51 -15.69
CA LEU A 59 -12.28 7.98 -16.46
C LEU A 59 -11.07 8.29 -15.57
N GLY A 60 -11.22 8.47 -14.26
CA GLY A 60 -10.11 8.88 -13.39
C GLY A 60 -9.64 10.31 -13.69
N SER A 61 -10.53 11.19 -14.16
CA SER A 61 -10.26 12.63 -14.35
C SER A 61 -10.19 13.37 -13.01
N SER A 62 -10.68 12.75 -11.93
CA SER A 62 -10.41 13.15 -10.55
C SER A 62 -8.97 12.81 -10.16
N ASN A 63 -8.21 13.80 -9.68
CA ASN A 63 -6.86 13.60 -9.14
C ASN A 63 -6.83 12.79 -7.82
N VAL A 64 -8.00 12.52 -7.23
CA VAL A 64 -8.14 11.74 -5.99
C VAL A 64 -8.96 10.50 -6.30
N LEU A 65 -8.28 9.34 -6.35
CA LEU A 65 -8.95 8.05 -6.42
C LEU A 65 -9.34 7.64 -5.00
N LYS A 66 -10.59 7.21 -4.83
CA LYS A 66 -11.09 6.72 -3.53
C LYS A 66 -10.70 5.25 -3.32
N VAL A 67 -10.51 4.52 -4.42
CA VAL A 67 -10.14 3.11 -4.46
C VAL A 67 -8.71 2.99 -4.97
N HIS A 68 -7.86 2.44 -4.11
CA HIS A 68 -6.44 2.22 -4.43
C HIS A 68 -6.22 0.99 -5.33
N SER A 69 -7.14 0.02 -5.25
CA SER A 69 -7.04 -1.28 -5.92
C SER A 69 -7.60 -1.23 -7.34
N SER A 70 -6.77 -1.54 -8.33
CA SER A 70 -7.20 -1.68 -9.74
C SER A 70 -7.55 -3.12 -10.14
N ILE A 71 -7.76 -4.03 -9.18
CA ILE A 71 -8.14 -5.42 -9.49
C ILE A 71 -9.66 -5.55 -9.66
N TYR A 72 -10.05 -6.50 -10.50
CA TYR A 72 -11.45 -6.82 -10.80
C TYR A 72 -11.83 -8.20 -10.22
N ALA A 73 -13.13 -8.42 -9.97
CA ALA A 73 -13.64 -9.58 -9.23
C ALA A 73 -13.18 -10.95 -9.78
N SER A 74 -13.05 -11.07 -11.11
CA SER A 74 -12.67 -12.31 -11.78
C SER A 74 -11.15 -12.50 -11.93
N LEU A 75 -10.33 -11.55 -11.44
CA LEU A 75 -8.88 -11.57 -11.62
C LEU A 75 -8.26 -12.83 -11.01
N ARG A 76 -7.43 -13.50 -11.82
CA ARG A 76 -6.48 -14.53 -11.40
C ARG A 76 -5.07 -14.00 -11.56
N LEU A 77 -4.15 -14.56 -10.79
CA LEU A 77 -2.75 -14.23 -10.93
C LEU A 77 -2.26 -14.58 -12.35
N THR A 78 -1.53 -13.66 -12.96
CA THR A 78 -0.84 -13.90 -14.24
C THR A 78 0.43 -14.71 -14.05
N SER A 79 0.98 -14.69 -12.82
CA SER A 79 2.15 -15.44 -12.41
C SER A 79 1.78 -16.61 -11.51
N PRO A 80 2.52 -17.73 -11.58
CA PRO A 80 2.27 -18.88 -10.74
C PRO A 80 2.65 -18.58 -9.28
N ARG A 81 1.94 -19.18 -8.31
CA ARG A 81 2.13 -18.91 -6.87
C ARG A 81 3.58 -19.07 -6.41
N GLU A 82 4.31 -20.00 -7.00
CA GLU A 82 5.68 -20.33 -6.60
C GLU A 82 6.66 -19.17 -6.79
N ILE A 83 6.42 -18.28 -7.76
CA ILE A 83 7.28 -17.10 -8.01
C ILE A 83 6.71 -15.81 -7.39
N MET A 84 5.50 -15.88 -6.85
CA MET A 84 4.83 -14.76 -6.17
C MET A 84 5.09 -14.76 -4.66
N GLY A 85 5.51 -15.90 -4.10
CA GLY A 85 5.84 -16.04 -2.68
C GLY A 85 7.15 -15.34 -2.31
N PHE A 86 7.29 -14.99 -1.04
CA PHE A 86 8.53 -14.49 -0.48
C PHE A 86 9.46 -15.67 -0.19
N THR A 87 10.77 -15.47 -0.37
CA THR A 87 11.77 -16.53 -0.28
C THR A 87 11.71 -17.32 1.03
N ASP A 88 11.42 -16.65 2.13
CA ASP A 88 11.34 -17.22 3.48
C ASP A 88 9.91 -17.28 4.05
N PHE A 89 8.91 -17.03 3.19
CA PHE A 89 7.51 -17.27 3.47
C PHE A 89 6.83 -17.77 2.19
N PRO A 90 7.03 -19.05 1.82
CA PRO A 90 6.62 -19.55 0.51
C PRO A 90 5.09 -19.58 0.35
N PHE A 91 4.62 -19.22 -0.84
CA PHE A 91 3.20 -19.21 -1.17
C PHE A 91 2.69 -20.60 -1.55
N VAL A 92 2.43 -21.43 -0.53
CA VAL A 92 2.01 -22.84 -0.67
C VAL A 92 0.48 -23.00 -0.67
N VAL A 93 0.01 -24.18 -1.11
CA VAL A 93 -1.42 -24.54 -1.01
C VAL A 93 -1.78 -24.82 0.44
N LYS A 94 -2.84 -24.18 0.93
CA LYS A 94 -3.43 -24.43 2.26
C LYS A 94 -4.76 -25.18 2.13
N LYS A 95 -5.07 -26.04 3.11
CA LYS A 95 -6.35 -26.75 3.15
C LYS A 95 -7.51 -25.76 3.24
N GLY A 96 -8.54 -25.94 2.42
CA GLY A 96 -9.71 -25.05 2.37
C GLY A 96 -9.48 -23.73 1.61
N ARG A 97 -8.30 -23.56 1.00
CA ARG A 97 -7.97 -22.42 0.15
C ARG A 97 -7.93 -22.80 -1.33
N ASP A 98 -7.74 -21.80 -2.19
CA ASP A 98 -7.62 -22.02 -3.63
C ASP A 98 -6.37 -22.87 -3.92
N PRO A 99 -6.50 -24.08 -4.50
CA PRO A 99 -5.36 -24.97 -4.75
C PRO A 99 -4.69 -24.72 -6.11
N ARG A 100 -5.22 -23.83 -6.95
CA ARG A 100 -4.75 -23.64 -8.32
C ARG A 100 -3.35 -23.04 -8.35
N ARG A 101 -2.50 -23.48 -9.28
CA ARG A 101 -1.17 -22.86 -9.50
C ARG A 101 -1.25 -21.35 -9.80
N PHE A 102 -2.32 -20.93 -10.48
CA PHE A 102 -2.69 -19.54 -10.75
C PHE A 102 -4.01 -19.21 -10.03
N PRO A 103 -3.97 -18.90 -8.73
CA PRO A 103 -5.19 -18.71 -7.95
C PRO A 103 -5.88 -17.37 -8.26
N GLY A 104 -7.07 -17.18 -7.70
CA GLY A 104 -7.76 -15.88 -7.72
C GLY A 104 -7.04 -14.84 -6.86
N HIS A 105 -7.27 -13.55 -7.15
CA HIS A 105 -6.66 -12.43 -6.40
C HIS A 105 -6.87 -12.52 -4.87
N LYS A 106 -8.01 -13.06 -4.43
CA LYS A 106 -8.34 -13.25 -3.00
C LYS A 106 -7.33 -14.14 -2.30
N GLU A 107 -6.80 -15.16 -2.97
CA GLU A 107 -5.81 -16.06 -2.38
C GLU A 107 -4.49 -15.35 -2.08
N LEU A 108 -4.08 -14.43 -2.96
CA LEU A 108 -2.88 -13.62 -2.74
C LEU A 108 -3.08 -12.62 -1.59
N LEU A 109 -4.28 -12.02 -1.48
CA LEU A 109 -4.63 -11.20 -0.32
C LEU A 109 -4.53 -11.99 1.00
N LEU A 110 -5.12 -13.18 1.04
CA LEU A 110 -5.04 -14.05 2.23
C LEU A 110 -3.60 -14.45 2.55
N TYR A 111 -2.75 -14.68 1.54
CA TYR A 111 -1.32 -14.92 1.74
C TYR A 111 -0.59 -13.72 2.36
N LEU A 112 -0.89 -12.49 1.92
CA LEU A 112 -0.30 -11.28 2.50
C LEU A 112 -0.78 -11.02 3.92
N GLN A 113 -2.05 -11.32 4.21
CA GLN A 113 -2.59 -11.31 5.58
C GLN A 113 -1.87 -12.35 6.45
N ASP A 114 -1.69 -13.58 5.96
CA ASP A 114 -0.94 -14.60 6.69
C ASP A 114 0.50 -14.16 6.98
N PHE A 115 1.16 -13.50 6.04
CA PHE A 115 2.51 -12.95 6.22
C PHE A 115 2.52 -11.88 7.33
N CYS A 116 1.55 -10.96 7.29
CA CYS A 116 1.38 -9.92 8.29
C CYS A 116 1.20 -10.52 9.70
N GLU A 117 0.30 -11.50 9.84
CA GLU A 117 0.03 -12.16 11.13
C GLU A 117 1.21 -13.01 11.61
N TYR A 118 1.80 -13.82 10.73
CA TYR A 118 2.90 -14.73 11.09
C TYR A 118 4.10 -13.97 11.64
N PHE A 119 4.41 -12.82 11.05
CA PHE A 119 5.48 -11.96 11.54
C PHE A 119 4.98 -10.95 12.59
N GLY A 120 3.71 -10.93 12.99
CA GLY A 120 3.20 -9.95 13.96
C GLY A 120 3.42 -8.51 13.51
N LEU A 121 3.26 -8.22 12.21
CA LEU A 121 3.45 -6.87 11.67
C LEU A 121 2.24 -5.99 11.97
N ARG A 122 1.08 -6.56 12.25
CA ARG A 122 -0.17 -5.82 12.36
C ARG A 122 -0.14 -4.71 13.41
N GLU A 123 0.54 -4.93 14.52
CA GLU A 123 0.65 -3.97 15.63
C GLU A 123 1.39 -2.67 15.30
N MET A 124 2.23 -2.67 14.26
CA MET A 124 2.95 -1.46 13.82
C MET A 124 2.23 -0.71 12.70
N ILE A 125 1.08 -1.22 12.23
CA ILE A 125 0.32 -0.63 11.13
C ILE A 125 -0.82 0.23 11.68
N ARG A 126 -0.81 1.50 11.30
CA ARG A 126 -1.91 2.44 11.52
C ARG A 126 -2.80 2.45 10.29
N PHE A 127 -3.87 1.65 10.37
CA PHE A 127 -4.89 1.56 9.34
C PHE A 127 -5.73 2.83 9.26
N ASN A 128 -6.51 2.95 8.18
CA ASN A 128 -7.39 4.10 7.90
C ASN A 128 -6.68 5.46 7.99
N THR A 129 -5.36 5.48 7.79
CA THR A 129 -4.54 6.67 7.98
C THR A 129 -3.78 6.98 6.70
N THR A 130 -4.08 8.13 6.13
CA THR A 130 -3.45 8.63 4.89
C THR A 130 -2.29 9.55 5.25
N VAL A 131 -1.13 9.33 4.65
CA VAL A 131 -0.03 10.31 4.69
C VAL A 131 -0.27 11.35 3.60
N GLU A 132 -0.40 12.62 4.00
CA GLU A 132 -0.69 13.75 3.10
C GLU A 132 0.58 14.52 2.72
N TYR A 133 1.62 14.48 3.55
CA TYR A 133 2.86 15.20 3.32
C TYR A 133 4.07 14.50 3.94
N VAL A 134 5.19 14.54 3.20
CA VAL A 134 6.52 14.19 3.69
C VAL A 134 7.47 15.32 3.28
N GLY A 135 8.24 15.83 4.23
CA GLY A 135 9.26 16.84 3.96
C GLY A 135 10.47 16.65 4.87
N MET A 136 11.62 17.17 4.43
CA MET A 136 12.75 17.28 5.33
C MET A 136 12.48 18.38 6.37
N LEU A 137 12.75 18.08 7.63
CA LEU A 137 12.56 19.04 8.73
C LEU A 137 13.66 20.12 8.72
N ASP A 138 14.90 19.71 8.45
CA ASP A 138 16.07 20.59 8.39
C ASP A 138 16.81 20.42 7.06
N TYR A 139 17.51 21.46 6.60
CA TYR A 139 18.44 21.32 5.47
C TYR A 139 19.66 20.46 5.90
N PRO A 140 20.25 19.66 4.99
CA PRO A 140 21.36 18.79 5.34
C PRO A 140 22.57 19.64 5.69
N GLU A 141 22.92 19.68 6.97
CA GLU A 141 24.23 20.15 7.41
C GLU A 141 25.19 18.95 7.45
N PHE A 142 26.43 19.16 7.04
CA PHE A 142 27.45 18.11 7.07
C PHE A 142 27.60 17.57 8.51
N GLY A 143 27.33 16.29 8.71
CA GLY A 143 27.45 15.61 10.01
C GLY A 143 26.17 15.58 10.88
N LYS A 144 25.03 16.10 10.40
CA LYS A 144 23.72 15.90 11.06
C LYS A 144 22.91 14.80 10.39
N ASP A 145 22.23 14.00 11.21
CA ASP A 145 21.27 13.01 10.73
C ASP A 145 20.06 13.70 10.08
N LEU A 146 19.61 13.17 8.95
CA LEU A 146 18.40 13.64 8.28
C LEU A 146 17.17 13.35 9.14
N ARG A 147 16.23 14.28 9.16
CA ARG A 147 14.94 14.13 9.83
C ARG A 147 13.82 14.51 8.88
N TRP A 148 12.73 13.76 8.97
CA TRP A 148 11.59 13.87 8.08
C TRP A 148 10.35 14.17 8.89
N ILE A 149 9.64 15.24 8.53
CA ILE A 149 8.29 15.50 9.03
C ILE A 149 7.29 14.75 8.15
N VAL A 150 6.42 13.98 8.78
CA VAL A 150 5.33 13.25 8.13
C VAL A 150 4.03 13.77 8.70
N LYS A 151 3.15 14.26 7.81
CA LYS A 151 1.79 14.68 8.18
C LYS A 151 0.80 13.62 7.73
N SER A 152 0.03 13.11 8.68
CA SER A 152 -0.95 12.05 8.44
C SER A 152 -2.33 12.46 8.93
N LYS A 153 -3.36 11.84 8.34
CA LYS A 153 -4.76 12.04 8.69
C LYS A 153 -5.48 10.70 8.75
N GLU A 154 -5.99 10.36 9.92
CA GLU A 154 -6.92 9.25 10.09
C GLU A 154 -8.28 9.63 9.50
N LYS A 155 -8.96 8.71 8.83
CA LYS A 155 -10.19 8.97 8.06
C LYS A 155 -11.31 9.63 8.86
N GLU A 156 -11.44 9.29 10.15
CA GLU A 156 -12.49 9.79 11.03
C GLU A 156 -12.02 10.93 11.94
N ALA A 157 -10.71 11.23 11.95
CA ALA A 157 -10.16 12.31 12.76
C ALA A 157 -10.32 13.68 12.06
N GLU A 158 -10.70 14.69 12.84
CA GLU A 158 -10.76 16.07 12.36
C GLU A 158 -9.36 16.65 12.20
N GLU A 159 -8.46 16.32 13.13
CA GLU A 159 -7.12 16.88 13.22
C GLU A 159 -6.09 16.06 12.44
N ARG A 160 -5.06 16.77 11.97
CA ARG A 160 -3.87 16.17 11.36
C ARG A 160 -2.83 15.91 12.43
N VAL A 161 -2.15 14.79 12.32
CA VAL A 161 -1.02 14.45 13.19
C VAL A 161 0.28 14.69 12.44
N GLU A 162 1.22 15.36 13.11
CA GLU A 162 2.58 15.57 12.63
C GLU A 162 3.56 14.78 13.49
N GLU A 163 4.36 13.94 12.85
CA GLU A 163 5.38 13.13 13.50
C GLU A 163 6.73 13.27 12.77
N VAL A 164 7.81 13.14 13.52
CA VAL A 164 9.17 13.22 12.99
C VAL A 164 9.81 11.83 13.00
N PHE A 165 10.40 11.45 11.86
CA PHE A 165 11.08 10.18 11.66
C PHE A 165 12.51 10.40 11.18
N ASP A 166 13.38 9.45 11.49
CA ASP A 166 14.78 9.46 11.02
C ASP A 166 14.89 9.01 9.55
N ALA A 167 13.93 8.20 9.10
CA ALA A 167 13.84 7.74 7.71
C ALA A 167 12.39 7.52 7.28
N VAL A 168 12.15 7.61 5.97
CA VAL A 168 10.86 7.34 5.35
C VAL A 168 11.04 6.38 4.18
N VAL A 169 10.20 5.34 4.13
CA VAL A 169 10.09 4.40 3.02
C VAL A 169 8.76 4.63 2.30
N VAL A 170 8.80 4.99 1.02
CA VAL A 170 7.60 5.19 0.21
C VAL A 170 7.26 3.87 -0.51
N ALA A 171 6.17 3.23 -0.08
CA ALA A 171 5.70 1.93 -0.59
C ALA A 171 4.24 1.99 -1.07
N THR A 172 3.81 3.14 -1.61
CA THR A 172 2.43 3.45 -2.02
C THR A 172 1.99 2.76 -3.30
N GLY A 173 2.89 2.08 -4.01
CA GLY A 173 2.61 1.52 -5.34
C GLY A 173 2.47 2.59 -6.44
N HIS A 174 2.46 2.14 -7.69
CA HIS A 174 2.42 3.00 -8.89
C HIS A 174 1.34 2.61 -9.91
N TYR A 175 0.55 1.57 -9.63
CA TYR A 175 -0.51 1.08 -10.53
C TYR A 175 -1.91 1.60 -10.21
N SER A 176 -2.04 2.53 -9.29
CA SER A 176 -3.35 3.04 -8.88
C SER A 176 -3.82 4.21 -9.73
N GLN A 177 -2.92 5.09 -10.21
CA GLN A 177 -3.31 6.26 -11.01
C GLN A 177 -3.45 5.94 -12.50
N PRO A 178 -4.65 6.09 -13.11
CA PRO A 178 -4.84 5.86 -14.54
C PRO A 178 -4.17 6.98 -15.34
N ARG A 179 -3.46 6.60 -16.41
CA ARG A 179 -2.95 7.55 -17.41
C ARG A 179 -3.90 7.57 -18.60
N LEU A 180 -4.76 8.59 -18.65
CA LEU A 180 -5.69 8.76 -19.76
C LEU A 180 -5.05 9.48 -20.96
N PRO A 181 -5.09 8.90 -22.16
CA PRO A 181 -4.72 9.61 -23.37
C PRO A 181 -5.85 10.54 -23.84
N SER A 182 -5.49 11.66 -24.46
CA SER A 182 -6.45 12.51 -25.18
C SER A 182 -6.81 11.84 -26.51
N ILE A 183 -8.06 11.35 -26.63
CA ILE A 183 -8.58 10.74 -27.86
C ILE A 183 -9.61 11.68 -28.49
N LYS A 184 -9.40 12.04 -29.77
CA LYS A 184 -10.34 12.89 -30.51
C LYS A 184 -11.71 12.20 -30.61
N GLY A 185 -12.76 12.88 -30.13
CA GLY A 185 -14.13 12.36 -30.14
C GLY A 185 -14.52 11.54 -28.91
N LEU A 186 -13.62 11.35 -27.93
CA LEU A 186 -13.92 10.64 -26.68
C LEU A 186 -15.10 11.27 -25.93
N SER A 187 -15.17 12.60 -25.86
CA SER A 187 -16.29 13.31 -25.22
C SER A 187 -17.64 13.17 -25.94
N LYS A 188 -17.65 12.68 -27.19
CA LYS A 188 -18.86 12.47 -28.00
C LYS A 188 -19.29 10.99 -28.05
N PHE A 189 -18.57 10.11 -27.34
CA PHE A 189 -18.90 8.69 -27.32
C PHE A 189 -20.16 8.47 -26.46
N PRO A 190 -21.26 7.97 -27.02
CA PRO A 190 -22.58 7.98 -26.36
C PRO A 190 -22.64 7.13 -25.08
N TYR A 191 -21.74 6.15 -24.94
CA TYR A 191 -21.66 5.32 -23.75
C TYR A 191 -20.92 5.98 -22.58
N LEU A 192 -20.12 7.03 -22.82
CA LEU A 192 -19.46 7.79 -21.74
C LEU A 192 -20.44 8.74 -21.01
N SER A 193 -21.49 9.19 -21.68
CA SER A 193 -22.59 9.93 -21.08
C SER A 193 -23.62 9.06 -20.34
N SER A 194 -23.55 7.74 -20.47
CA SER A 194 -24.57 6.81 -19.95
C SER A 194 -24.27 6.21 -18.56
N LEU A 195 -23.11 6.52 -17.97
CA LEU A 195 -22.78 6.13 -16.59
C LEU A 195 -23.46 7.02 -15.52
N SER A 196 -24.28 7.98 -15.94
CA SER A 196 -25.06 8.88 -15.07
C SER A 196 -26.47 8.36 -14.74
N PHE A 197 -26.84 7.12 -15.11
CA PHE A 197 -28.19 6.60 -14.89
C PHE A 197 -28.18 5.14 -14.43
N VAL A 198 -28.16 4.92 -13.11
CA VAL A 198 -29.08 4.00 -12.42
C VAL A 198 -29.32 4.57 -11.02
N HIS A 199 -30.59 4.70 -10.62
CA HIS A 199 -31.08 5.20 -9.34
C HIS A 199 -30.65 4.35 -8.14
#